data_AF-A0A3M3S1P2-F1
#
_entry.id   AF-A0A3M3S1P2-F1
#
_cell.length_a   1.000
_cell.length_b   1.000
_cell.length_c   1.000
_cell.angle_alpha   90.00
_cell.angle_beta   90.00
_cell.angle_gamma   90.00
#
_symmetry.space_group_name_H-M   'P 1'
#
loop_
_entity.id
_entity.type
_entity.pdbx_description
1 polymer ?
#
loop_
_entity_poly.entity_id
_entity_poly.type
_entity_poly.pdbx_seq_one_letter_code
_entity_poly.pdbx_strand_id
1 'polypeptide(L)'
;MLYGWQHGLLSIPRMVVGNFVNFMAAARAWRMFLIGKLLNRKLVWDKTMHDFPSTDLVAAAPRRLGSVLLSWQAINDEKLQTALTEQQTRQVPLGRILLSHGWLDDETLAEAIAFQNDLPRVFDIASKRADNSVLADEFCLRWRVVPLNINVQGRTEIAVASPLPEEGVQQITEQLGAEPVQLVARESEIVAQLRQLQAVGGQPLPAAAPLLGDLLVEQGLLDREVFRKAMLGYRPHVHGRIGDYLVDIGVLPRETIEEAVARQHNHYRTADQTEQPL
;
A
#
# COMPACT_ATOMS: atom_id res chain seq x y z
N MET A 1 -69.01 21.85 -4.84
CA MET A 1 -68.73 21.34 -3.48
C MET A 1 -67.58 20.35 -3.60
N LEU A 2 -66.38 20.80 -3.24
CA LEU A 2 -65.14 20.05 -3.41
C LEU A 2 -64.98 18.97 -2.33
N TYR A 3 -64.76 17.74 -2.80
CA TYR A 3 -64.05 16.61 -2.21
C TYR A 3 -64.03 16.40 -0.68
N GLY A 4 -64.61 15.27 -0.27
CA GLY A 4 -64.87 14.85 1.09
C GLY A 4 -63.65 14.50 1.96
N TRP A 5 -63.87 14.60 3.27
CA TRP A 5 -62.95 14.31 4.39
C TRP A 5 -62.31 12.91 4.39
N GLN A 6 -62.76 11.99 3.54
CA GLN A 6 -62.28 10.60 3.47
C GLN A 6 -60.82 10.49 3.01
N HIS A 7 -60.29 11.48 2.28
CA HIS A 7 -58.89 11.52 1.86
C HIS A 7 -57.93 12.02 2.95
N GLY A 8 -58.43 12.74 3.97
CA GLY A 8 -57.61 13.22 5.09
C GLY A 8 -57.19 12.10 6.04
N LEU A 9 -58.05 11.09 6.26
CA LEU A 9 -57.79 10.01 7.23
C LEU A 9 -56.72 9.02 6.74
N LEU A 10 -56.56 8.85 5.43
CA LEU A 10 -55.51 8.02 4.81
C LEU A 10 -54.09 8.63 4.89
N SER A 11 -53.94 9.86 5.41
CA SER A 11 -52.63 10.47 5.66
C SER A 11 -52.00 10.00 6.97
N ILE A 12 -52.82 9.59 7.95
CA ILE A 12 -52.37 9.19 9.30
C ILE A 12 -51.49 7.94 9.26
N PRO A 13 -51.82 6.85 8.53
CA PRO A 13 -50.96 5.67 8.47
C PRO A 13 -49.61 5.94 7.80
N ARG A 14 -49.58 6.78 6.75
CA ARG A 14 -48.34 7.19 6.07
C ARG A 14 -47.43 8.01 6.98
N MET A 15 -48.01 8.84 7.85
CA MET A 15 -47.26 9.69 8.78
C MET A 15 -46.55 8.85 9.85
N VAL A 16 -47.18 7.77 10.34
CA VAL A 16 -46.58 6.86 11.33
C VAL A 16 -45.40 6.09 10.71
N VAL A 17 -45.55 5.59 9.49
CA VAL A 17 -44.46 4.90 8.77
C VAL A 17 -43.30 5.86 8.49
N GLY A 18 -43.59 7.10 8.07
CA GLY A 18 -42.57 8.13 7.84
C GLY A 18 -41.80 8.49 9.12
N ASN A 19 -42.49 8.65 10.26
CA ASN A 19 -41.84 8.91 11.54
C ASN A 19 -41.01 7.72 12.02
N PHE A 20 -41.45 6.49 11.77
CA PHE A 20 -40.69 5.29 12.14
C PHE A 20 -39.39 5.15 11.32
N VAL A 21 -39.44 5.45 10.03
CA VAL A 21 -38.24 5.49 9.17
C VAL A 21 -37.28 6.59 9.62
N ASN A 22 -37.77 7.80 9.92
CA ASN A 22 -36.96 8.88 10.48
C ASN A 22 -36.33 8.50 11.83
N PHE A 23 -37.07 7.80 12.69
CA PHE A 23 -36.56 7.30 13.96
C PHE A 23 -35.45 6.26 13.77
N MET A 24 -35.60 5.32 12.83
CA MET A 24 -34.57 4.32 12.52
C MET A 24 -33.32 4.95 11.89
N ALA A 25 -33.47 5.99 11.06
CA ALA A 25 -32.36 6.77 10.53
C ALA A 25 -31.61 7.53 11.65
N ALA A 26 -32.35 8.16 12.57
CA ALA A 26 -31.78 8.82 13.74
C ALA A 26 -31.08 7.81 14.68
N ALA A 27 -31.66 6.63 14.91
CA ALA A 27 -31.07 5.57 15.72
C ALA A 27 -29.77 5.02 15.12
N ARG A 28 -29.72 4.85 13.78
CA ARG A 28 -28.50 4.46 13.06
C ARG A 28 -27.43 5.54 13.18
N ALA A 29 -27.79 6.82 13.00
CA ALA A 29 -26.88 7.95 13.16
C ALA A 29 -26.32 8.04 14.58
N TRP A 30 -27.17 7.85 15.60
CA TRP A 30 -26.75 7.77 17.00
C TRP A 30 -25.83 6.59 17.26
N ARG A 31 -26.12 5.41 16.71
CA ARG A 31 -25.25 4.23 16.82
C ARG A 31 -23.87 4.50 16.20
N MET A 32 -23.82 5.14 15.04
CA MET A 32 -22.58 5.52 14.35
C MET A 32 -21.78 6.55 15.16
N PHE A 33 -22.46 7.53 15.77
CA PHE A 33 -21.86 8.54 16.65
C PHE A 33 -21.32 7.92 17.97
N LEU A 34 -22.09 7.02 18.60
CA LEU A 34 -21.69 6.33 19.84
C LEU A 34 -20.49 5.39 19.60
N ILE A 35 -20.50 4.64 18.48
CA ILE A 35 -19.38 3.77 18.08
C ILE A 35 -18.14 4.62 17.74
N GLY A 36 -18.31 5.75 17.04
CA GLY A 36 -17.21 6.68 16.71
C GLY A 36 -16.59 7.35 17.94
N LYS A 37 -17.40 7.65 18.97
CA LYS A 37 -16.92 8.25 20.22
C LYS A 37 -16.22 7.24 21.12
N LEU A 38 -16.58 5.96 21.06
CA LEU A 38 -15.92 4.87 21.81
C LEU A 38 -14.56 4.49 21.21
N LEU A 39 -14.37 4.68 19.89
CA LEU A 39 -13.15 4.31 19.14
C LEU A 39 -12.15 5.46 18.91
N ASN A 40 -12.38 6.64 19.51
CA ASN A 40 -11.49 7.81 19.52
C ASN A 40 -10.83 8.15 18.15
N ARG A 41 -11.61 8.16 17.06
CA ARG A 41 -11.19 8.71 15.76
C ARG A 41 -11.75 10.12 15.57
N LYS A 42 -10.87 11.08 15.23
CA LYS A 42 -11.20 12.50 15.04
C LYS A 42 -12.15 12.69 13.86
N LEU A 43 -13.31 13.30 14.13
CA LEU A 43 -14.24 13.86 13.15
C LEU A 43 -13.61 15.12 12.51
N VAL A 44 -13.47 15.15 11.19
CA VAL A 44 -13.19 16.39 10.42
C VAL A 44 -14.45 16.76 9.65
N TRP A 45 -14.81 18.03 9.76
CA TRP A 45 -16.15 18.59 9.57
C TRP A 45 -16.45 18.89 8.09
N ASP A 46 -17.68 18.56 7.69
CA ASP A 46 -18.25 18.64 6.34
C ASP A 46 -18.74 20.07 6.03
N LYS A 47 -18.30 20.69 4.94
CA LYS A 47 -18.87 21.94 4.42
C LYS A 47 -19.22 21.80 2.94
N THR A 48 -20.49 21.44 2.74
CA THR A 48 -21.36 21.76 1.60
C THR A 48 -20.78 21.54 0.21
N MET A 49 -21.01 20.34 -0.36
CA MET A 49 -21.09 20.21 -1.82
C MET A 49 -22.49 19.80 -2.27
N HIS A 50 -22.90 20.54 -3.29
CA HIS A 50 -24.20 20.62 -3.93
C HIS A 50 -24.46 19.34 -4.75
N ASP A 51 -25.69 18.82 -4.63
CA ASP A 51 -26.20 17.62 -5.32
C ASP A 51 -25.95 17.62 -6.85
N PHE A 52 -25.42 16.51 -7.35
CA PHE A 52 -25.62 16.03 -8.73
C PHE A 52 -25.96 14.52 -8.69
N PRO A 53 -27.02 14.06 -9.39
CA PRO A 53 -27.57 12.74 -9.15
C PRO A 53 -26.89 11.68 -10.02
N SER A 54 -25.94 10.94 -9.44
CA SER A 54 -25.70 9.49 -9.70
C SER A 54 -24.44 9.01 -8.96
N THR A 55 -24.43 9.00 -7.63
CA THR A 55 -23.27 8.52 -6.85
C THR A 55 -23.62 7.73 -5.59
N ASP A 56 -24.89 7.36 -5.39
CA ASP A 56 -25.33 6.64 -4.19
C ASP A 56 -24.95 5.14 -4.17
N LEU A 57 -24.33 4.64 -5.24
CA LEU A 57 -23.73 3.30 -5.28
C LEU A 57 -22.20 3.29 -5.04
N VAL A 58 -21.56 4.46 -4.89
CA VAL A 58 -20.08 4.56 -4.82
C VAL A 58 -19.54 4.65 -3.39
N ALA A 59 -20.39 4.84 -2.38
CA ALA A 59 -19.95 5.04 -0.99
C ALA A 59 -19.32 3.81 -0.29
N ALA A 60 -19.20 2.67 -0.97
CA ALA A 60 -18.61 1.44 -0.41
C ALA A 60 -17.54 0.77 -1.29
N ALA A 61 -17.24 1.32 -2.48
CA ALA A 61 -16.14 0.80 -3.28
C ALA A 61 -14.82 1.39 -2.76
N PRO A 62 -13.77 0.57 -2.48
CA PRO A 62 -12.47 1.10 -2.16
C PRO A 62 -12.05 2.06 -3.27
N ARG A 63 -11.64 3.28 -2.90
CA ARG A 63 -11.14 4.27 -3.85
C ARG A 63 -10.04 3.59 -4.65
N ARG A 64 -10.14 3.58 -5.99
CA ARG A 64 -9.10 2.96 -6.82
C ARG A 64 -7.94 3.94 -6.93
N LEU A 65 -6.70 3.46 -6.85
CA LEU A 65 -5.50 4.32 -6.96
C LEU A 65 -5.55 5.22 -8.20
N GLY A 66 -5.91 4.66 -9.37
CA GLY A 66 -6.06 5.45 -10.60
C GLY A 66 -7.08 6.59 -10.49
N SER A 67 -8.21 6.39 -9.81
CA SER A 67 -9.20 7.45 -9.60
C SER A 67 -8.70 8.55 -8.66
N VAL A 68 -7.91 8.19 -7.64
CA VAL A 68 -7.26 9.16 -6.75
C VAL A 68 -6.28 10.01 -7.56
N LEU A 69 -5.40 9.39 -8.33
CA LEU A 69 -4.39 10.09 -9.13
C LEU A 69 -5.00 11.00 -10.21
N LEU A 70 -6.09 10.59 -10.86
CA LEU A 70 -6.85 11.44 -11.79
C LEU A 70 -7.48 12.64 -11.07
N SER A 71 -8.10 12.41 -9.91
CA SER A 71 -8.74 13.48 -9.13
C SER A 71 -7.75 14.54 -8.66
N TRP A 72 -6.49 14.15 -8.43
CA TRP A 72 -5.41 15.04 -8.06
C TRP A 72 -4.72 15.69 -9.26
N GLN A 73 -5.13 15.35 -10.49
CA GLN A 73 -4.48 15.76 -11.73
C GLN A 73 -3.00 15.36 -11.81
N ALA A 74 -2.59 14.36 -11.04
CA ALA A 74 -1.23 13.82 -11.07
C ALA A 74 -0.96 13.06 -12.37
N ILE A 75 -2.00 12.47 -12.96
CA ILE A 75 -1.99 11.83 -14.28
C ILE A 75 -3.26 12.21 -15.04
N ASN A 76 -3.27 11.97 -16.35
CA ASN A 76 -4.46 12.09 -17.20
C ASN A 76 -5.00 10.70 -17.58
N ASP A 77 -6.20 10.67 -18.18
CA ASP A 77 -6.84 9.41 -18.59
C ASP A 77 -6.00 8.60 -19.57
N GLU A 78 -5.34 9.27 -20.53
CA GLU A 78 -4.48 8.61 -21.52
C GLU A 78 -3.33 7.82 -20.87
N LYS A 79 -2.60 8.47 -19.94
CA LYS A 79 -1.54 7.84 -19.15
C LYS A 79 -2.07 6.69 -18.31
N LEU A 80 -3.24 6.87 -17.67
CA LEU A 80 -3.85 5.81 -16.87
C LEU A 80 -4.23 4.59 -17.70
N GLN A 81 -4.90 4.77 -18.85
CA GLN A 81 -5.29 3.64 -19.71
C GLN A 81 -4.09 2.91 -20.28
N THR A 82 -3.04 3.65 -20.67
CA THR A 82 -1.79 3.06 -21.14
C THR A 82 -1.15 2.20 -20.05
N ALA A 83 -1.04 2.74 -18.83
CA ALA A 83 -0.47 2.02 -17.70
C ALA A 83 -1.29 0.79 -17.29
N LEU A 84 -2.63 0.85 -17.36
CA LEU A 84 -3.51 -0.29 -17.08
C LEU A 84 -3.37 -1.41 -18.14
N THR A 85 -3.21 -1.05 -19.41
CA THR A 85 -2.97 -2.02 -20.49
C THR A 85 -1.64 -2.74 -20.29
N GLU A 86 -0.60 -1.99 -19.91
CA GLU A 86 0.70 -2.55 -19.60
C GLU A 86 0.68 -3.44 -18.35
N GLN A 87 -0.08 -3.04 -17.31
CA GLN A 87 -0.26 -3.82 -16.08
C GLN A 87 -0.78 -5.23 -16.36
N GLN A 88 -1.74 -5.37 -17.29
CA GLN A 88 -2.30 -6.68 -17.66
C GLN A 88 -1.25 -7.59 -18.31
N THR A 89 -0.31 -7.01 -19.04
CA THR A 89 0.74 -7.76 -19.75
C THR A 89 1.90 -8.12 -18.83
N ARG A 90 2.34 -7.17 -18.00
CA ARG A 90 3.56 -7.32 -17.17
C ARG A 90 3.30 -7.85 -15.76
N GLN A 91 2.05 -7.85 -15.29
CA GLN A 91 1.67 -8.22 -13.91
C GLN A 91 2.42 -7.41 -12.83
N VAL A 92 2.72 -6.14 -13.14
CA VAL A 92 3.39 -5.18 -12.25
C VAL A 92 2.35 -4.22 -11.66
N PRO A 93 2.51 -3.74 -10.41
CA PRO A 93 1.59 -2.75 -9.84
C PRO A 93 1.51 -1.46 -10.67
N LEU A 94 0.30 -0.90 -10.79
CA LEU A 94 0.02 0.31 -11.57
C LEU A 94 0.97 1.47 -11.21
N GLY A 95 1.19 1.73 -9.92
CA GLY A 95 2.06 2.81 -9.46
C GLY A 95 3.49 2.68 -9.98
N ARG A 96 4.04 1.47 -10.03
CA ARG A 96 5.40 1.22 -10.53
C ARG A 96 5.51 1.45 -12.04
N ILE A 97 4.47 1.13 -12.80
CA ILE A 97 4.42 1.44 -14.24
C ILE A 97 4.43 2.96 -14.43
N LEU A 98 3.60 3.69 -13.70
CA LEU A 98 3.54 5.16 -13.76
C LEU A 98 4.89 5.81 -13.39
N LEU A 99 5.58 5.29 -12.38
CA LEU A 99 6.94 5.72 -12.01
C LEU A 99 7.94 5.43 -13.12
N SER A 100 7.92 4.23 -13.70
CA SER A 100 8.89 3.82 -14.73
C SER A 100 8.80 4.65 -16.02
N HIS A 101 7.62 5.18 -16.34
CA HIS A 101 7.41 6.11 -17.45
C HIS A 101 7.73 7.58 -17.10
N GLY A 102 8.07 7.88 -15.85
CA GLY A 102 8.25 9.25 -15.37
C GLY A 102 6.96 10.06 -15.36
N TRP A 103 5.79 9.40 -15.37
CA TRP A 103 4.49 10.07 -15.37
C TRP A 103 4.00 10.46 -13.99
N LEU A 104 4.58 9.84 -12.96
CA LEU A 104 4.27 10.05 -11.55
C LEU A 104 5.58 9.99 -10.78
N ASP A 105 5.73 10.80 -9.74
CA ASP A 105 6.86 10.73 -8.81
C ASP A 105 6.54 9.89 -7.56
N ASP A 106 7.59 9.41 -6.89
CA ASP A 106 7.48 8.49 -5.75
C ASP A 106 6.77 9.13 -4.54
N GLU A 107 6.90 10.44 -4.36
CA GLU A 107 6.26 11.16 -3.26
C GLU A 107 4.74 11.22 -3.47
N THR A 108 4.30 11.65 -4.66
CA THR A 108 2.88 11.68 -5.03
C THR A 108 2.24 10.29 -4.99
N LEU A 109 2.96 9.26 -5.44
CA LEU A 109 2.46 7.88 -5.36
C LEU A 109 2.22 7.45 -3.91
N ALA A 110 3.19 7.69 -3.03
CA ALA A 110 3.10 7.29 -1.63
C ALA A 110 1.99 8.06 -0.89
N GLU A 111 1.79 9.34 -1.20
CA GLU A 111 0.66 10.14 -0.72
C GLU A 111 -0.68 9.56 -1.20
N ALA A 112 -0.78 9.18 -2.48
CA ALA A 112 -2.00 8.59 -3.05
C ALA A 112 -2.35 7.25 -2.41
N ILE A 113 -1.35 6.39 -2.15
CA ILE A 113 -1.54 5.11 -1.46
C ILE A 113 -1.99 5.33 -0.02
N ALA A 114 -1.40 6.28 0.70
CA ALA A 114 -1.80 6.62 2.06
C ALA A 114 -3.25 7.09 2.11
N PHE A 115 -3.63 8.02 1.22
CA PHE A 115 -4.99 8.54 1.11
C PHE A 115 -6.01 7.48 0.70
N GLN A 116 -5.64 6.59 -0.22
CA GLN A 116 -6.49 5.50 -0.70
C GLN A 116 -6.90 4.56 0.44
N ASN A 117 -5.98 4.33 1.39
CA ASN A 117 -6.12 3.30 2.43
C ASN A 117 -6.37 3.89 3.83
N ASP A 118 -6.58 5.20 3.96
CA ASP A 118 -6.74 5.89 5.25
C ASP A 118 -5.56 5.61 6.21
N LEU A 119 -4.35 5.56 5.67
CA LEU A 119 -3.11 5.32 6.42
C LEU A 119 -2.31 6.62 6.63
N PRO A 120 -1.65 6.77 7.79
CA PRO A 120 -0.77 7.89 8.03
C PRO A 120 0.51 7.81 7.20
N ARG A 121 1.10 8.96 6.87
CA ARG A 121 2.41 9.08 6.21
C ARG A 121 3.54 9.10 7.22
N VAL A 122 4.68 8.52 6.83
CA VAL A 122 5.96 8.73 7.52
C VAL A 122 7.00 9.23 6.52
N PHE A 123 7.76 10.22 6.97
CA PHE A 123 8.90 10.80 6.27
C PHE A 123 10.16 10.53 7.06
N ASP A 124 11.29 10.50 6.35
CA ASP A 124 12.63 10.27 6.91
C ASP A 124 12.66 9.00 7.76
N ILE A 125 12.42 7.87 7.10
CA ILE A 125 12.40 6.57 7.80
C ILE A 125 13.79 6.20 8.33
N ALA A 126 14.86 6.75 7.76
CA ALA A 126 16.22 6.49 8.18
C ALA A 126 16.47 6.95 9.62
N SER A 127 15.97 8.13 10.00
CA SER A 127 16.13 8.65 11.37
C SER A 127 15.18 8.01 12.39
N LYS A 128 14.06 7.43 11.93
CA LYS A 128 13.03 6.83 12.79
C LYS A 128 13.10 5.31 12.92
N ARG A 129 14.01 4.68 12.18
CA ARG A 129 14.19 3.24 12.20
C ARG A 129 14.53 2.76 13.60
N ALA A 130 13.94 1.63 13.99
CA ALA A 130 14.29 0.96 15.23
C ALA A 130 15.52 0.05 15.00
N ASP A 131 16.66 0.41 15.58
CA ASP A 131 17.90 -0.37 15.47
C ASP A 131 17.80 -1.74 16.16
N ASN A 132 17.09 -1.81 17.28
CA ASN A 132 16.89 -3.04 18.07
C ASN A 132 15.43 -3.52 17.98
N SER A 133 14.91 -3.62 16.76
CA SER A 133 13.55 -4.13 16.58
C SER A 133 13.43 -5.60 17.00
N VAL A 134 12.29 -5.93 17.61
CA VAL A 134 11.89 -7.33 17.86
C VAL A 134 11.52 -8.04 16.55
N LEU A 135 11.19 -7.28 15.51
CA LEU A 135 10.86 -7.80 14.20
C LEU A 135 12.11 -8.37 13.52
N ALA A 136 12.10 -9.66 13.20
CA ALA A 136 13.24 -10.30 12.57
C ALA A 136 13.36 -9.90 11.09
N ASP A 137 14.61 -9.85 10.61
CA ASP A 137 14.94 -9.44 9.23
C ASP A 137 14.22 -10.25 8.15
N GLU A 138 13.89 -11.52 8.41
CA GLU A 138 13.11 -12.34 7.47
C GLU A 138 11.72 -11.77 7.19
N PHE A 139 11.06 -11.18 8.19
CA PHE A 139 9.76 -10.54 8.02
C PHE A 139 9.92 -9.17 7.35
N CYS A 140 10.95 -8.41 7.72
CA CYS A 140 11.31 -7.15 7.06
C CYS A 140 11.47 -7.35 5.54
N LEU A 141 12.23 -8.38 5.14
CA LEU A 141 12.52 -8.66 3.73
C LEU A 141 11.33 -9.30 3.00
N ARG A 142 10.62 -10.24 3.62
CA ARG A 142 9.46 -10.93 3.02
C ARG A 142 8.31 -9.96 2.76
N TRP A 143 7.97 -9.16 3.77
CA TRP A 143 6.83 -8.25 3.73
C TRP A 143 7.20 -6.83 3.27
N ARG A 144 8.49 -6.60 2.97
CA ARG A 144 9.04 -5.30 2.58
C ARG A 144 8.68 -4.19 3.58
N VAL A 145 8.92 -4.45 4.85
CA VAL A 145 8.59 -3.54 5.97
C VAL A 145 9.85 -3.07 6.67
N VAL A 146 9.82 -1.84 7.17
CA VAL A 146 10.90 -1.28 7.98
C VAL A 146 10.35 -1.01 9.38
N PRO A 147 10.87 -1.65 10.43
CA PRO A 147 10.43 -1.37 11.79
C PRO A 147 10.89 0.03 12.22
N LEU A 148 9.95 0.79 12.76
CA LEU A 148 10.19 2.13 13.31
C LEU A 148 10.16 2.10 14.84
N ASN A 149 10.61 3.19 15.43
CA ASN A 149 10.52 3.38 16.87
C ASN A 149 9.07 3.32 17.37
N ILE A 150 8.93 2.92 18.64
CA ILE A 150 7.65 2.88 19.31
C ILE A 150 7.12 4.31 19.45
N ASN A 151 5.84 4.51 19.15
CA ASN A 151 5.24 5.83 19.28
C ASN A 151 4.95 6.22 20.72
N VAL A 152 4.49 7.45 20.89
CA VAL A 152 4.09 8.02 22.20
C VAL A 152 3.02 7.20 22.93
N GLN A 153 2.28 6.33 22.22
CA GLN A 153 1.25 5.47 22.79
C GLN A 153 1.76 4.07 23.13
N GLY A 154 3.06 3.80 22.98
CA GLY A 154 3.64 2.49 23.25
C GLY A 154 3.39 1.45 22.17
N ARG A 155 2.92 1.83 20.98
CA ARG A 155 2.68 0.91 19.86
C ARG A 155 3.85 0.90 18.89
N THR A 156 4.23 -0.30 18.45
CA THR A 156 5.24 -0.47 17.40
C THR A 156 4.71 0.08 16.08
N GLU A 157 5.52 0.89 15.43
CA GLU A 157 5.24 1.46 14.11
C GLU A 157 6.04 0.70 13.06
N ILE A 158 5.45 0.50 11.88
CA ILE A 158 6.14 -0.08 10.72
C ILE A 158 5.93 0.82 9.50
N ALA A 159 7.00 1.08 8.78
CA ALA A 159 6.92 1.75 7.48
C ALA A 159 6.69 0.72 6.38
N VAL A 160 5.73 1.01 5.50
CA VAL A 160 5.35 0.16 4.36
C VAL A 160 5.19 1.02 3.10
N ALA A 161 5.46 0.46 1.92
CA ALA A 161 5.19 1.17 0.65
C ALA A 161 3.71 1.08 0.26
N SER A 162 3.06 -0.02 0.63
CA SER A 162 1.64 -0.28 0.45
C SER A 162 1.10 -1.04 1.66
N PRO A 163 -0.21 -0.95 1.96
CA PRO A 163 -0.80 -1.72 3.05
C PRO A 163 -0.48 -3.20 2.91
N LEU A 164 -0.15 -3.83 4.04
CA LEU A 164 0.09 -5.26 4.06
C LEU A 164 -1.20 -6.04 3.84
N PRO A 165 -1.13 -7.19 3.15
CA PRO A 165 -2.24 -8.13 3.14
C PRO A 165 -2.46 -8.71 4.56
N GLU A 166 -3.65 -9.26 4.79
CA GLU A 166 -4.05 -9.79 6.10
C GLU A 166 -3.05 -10.82 6.65
N GLU A 167 -2.49 -11.68 5.78
CA GLU A 167 -1.51 -12.68 6.22
C GLU A 167 -0.22 -12.02 6.74
N GLY A 168 0.21 -10.91 6.13
CA GLY A 168 1.39 -10.17 6.54
C GLY A 168 1.17 -9.45 7.88
N VAL A 169 0.00 -8.84 8.05
CA VAL A 169 -0.39 -8.22 9.32
C VAL A 169 -0.42 -9.27 10.43
N GLN A 170 -1.01 -10.44 10.18
CA GLN A 170 -1.09 -11.52 11.16
C GLN A 170 0.30 -12.02 11.57
N GLN A 171 1.17 -12.36 10.61
CA GLN A 171 2.51 -12.86 10.90
C GLN A 171 3.36 -11.86 11.69
N ILE A 172 3.30 -10.59 11.32
CA ILE A 172 4.04 -9.53 12.02
C ILE A 172 3.46 -9.32 13.42
N THR A 173 2.14 -9.37 13.57
CA THR A 173 1.46 -9.25 14.87
C THR A 173 1.85 -10.37 15.82
N GLU A 174 1.90 -11.61 15.33
CA GLU A 174 2.34 -12.78 16.12
C GLU A 174 3.78 -12.60 16.64
N GLN A 175 4.66 -12.01 15.84
CA GLN A 175 6.03 -11.75 16.24
C GLN A 175 6.17 -10.58 17.22
N LEU A 176 5.44 -9.49 16.98
CA LEU A 176 5.51 -8.27 17.80
C LEU A 176 4.67 -8.38 19.09
N GLY A 177 3.74 -9.34 19.16
CA GLY A 177 2.79 -9.51 20.26
C GLY A 177 1.61 -8.54 20.25
N ALA A 178 1.60 -7.55 19.34
CA ALA A 178 0.53 -6.59 19.14
C ALA A 178 0.49 -6.12 17.69
N GLU A 179 -0.70 -5.72 17.22
CA GLU A 179 -0.87 -5.23 15.86
C GLU A 179 -0.13 -3.90 15.67
N PRO A 180 0.82 -3.81 14.72
CA PRO A 180 1.60 -2.61 14.52
C PRO A 180 0.79 -1.52 13.81
N VAL A 181 1.15 -0.27 14.05
CA VAL A 181 0.61 0.85 13.28
C VAL A 181 1.38 0.95 11.96
N GLN A 182 0.67 0.77 10.84
CA GLN A 182 1.23 0.91 9.50
C GLN A 182 1.30 2.39 9.09
N LEU A 183 2.48 2.82 8.65
CA LEU A 183 2.74 4.14 8.10
C LEU A 183 3.24 4.00 6.67
N VAL A 184 2.63 4.73 5.74
CA VAL A 184 3.07 4.69 4.34
C VAL A 184 4.30 5.57 4.16
N ALA A 185 5.35 5.01 3.58
CA ALA A 185 6.58 5.68 3.17
C ALA A 185 6.78 5.57 1.65
N ARG A 186 7.72 6.35 1.09
CA ARG A 186 8.13 6.18 -0.31
C ARG A 186 8.73 4.81 -0.57
N GLU A 187 8.51 4.26 -1.76
CA GLU A 187 9.06 2.93 -2.09
C GLU A 187 10.59 2.97 -2.12
N SER A 188 11.18 4.04 -2.66
CA SER A 188 12.63 4.24 -2.67
C SER A 188 13.24 4.22 -1.27
N GLU A 189 12.57 4.84 -0.29
CA GLU A 189 13.01 4.85 1.10
C GLU A 189 12.97 3.44 1.71
N ILE A 190 11.84 2.74 1.58
CA ILE A 190 11.69 1.35 2.07
C ILE A 190 12.80 0.46 1.50
N VAL A 191 12.99 0.52 0.19
CA VAL A 191 14.00 -0.27 -0.50
C VAL A 191 15.41 0.09 0.00
N ALA A 192 15.71 1.37 0.21
CA ALA A 192 17.00 1.81 0.74
C ALA A 192 17.32 1.21 2.12
N GLN A 193 16.33 1.14 3.02
CA GLN A 193 16.51 0.54 4.35
C GLN A 193 16.64 -0.98 4.30
N LEU A 194 15.84 -1.65 3.47
CA LEU A 194 15.92 -3.11 3.31
C LEU A 194 17.27 -3.55 2.73
N ARG A 195 17.89 -2.75 1.85
CA ARG A 195 19.23 -3.05 1.34
C ARG A 195 20.30 -3.08 2.44
N GLN A 196 20.16 -2.28 3.49
CA GLN A 196 21.10 -2.29 4.61
C GLN A 196 21.06 -3.63 5.36
N LEU A 197 19.90 -4.29 5.42
CA LEU A 197 19.75 -5.63 6.00
C LEU A 197 20.39 -6.72 5.11
N GLN A 198 20.35 -6.55 3.79
CA GLN A 198 20.95 -7.49 2.83
C GLN A 198 22.47 -7.36 2.71
N ALA A 199 23.04 -6.22 3.11
CA ALA A 199 24.48 -5.95 3.05
C ALA A 199 25.32 -6.83 3.99
N VAL A 200 24.69 -7.65 4.84
CA VAL A 200 25.33 -8.55 5.81
C VAL A 200 26.24 -9.62 5.15
N GLY A 201 26.32 -9.69 3.81
CA GLY A 201 27.20 -10.63 3.07
C GLY A 201 28.20 -10.03 2.07
N GLY A 202 28.43 -8.71 2.01
CA GLY A 202 29.37 -8.08 1.05
C GLY A 202 28.97 -6.68 0.57
N GLN A 203 29.66 -6.17 -0.48
CA GLN A 203 29.63 -4.77 -0.94
C GLN A 203 28.22 -4.12 -0.93
N PRO A 204 28.11 -2.88 -0.45
CA PRO A 204 26.84 -2.15 -0.45
C PRO A 204 26.32 -1.97 -1.88
N LEU A 205 25.10 -2.43 -2.14
CA LEU A 205 24.39 -2.20 -3.39
C LEU A 205 23.96 -0.72 -3.46
N PRO A 206 24.11 -0.03 -4.62
CA PRO A 206 23.69 1.36 -4.78
C PRO A 206 22.19 1.57 -4.53
N ALA A 207 21.83 2.77 -4.04
CA ALA A 207 20.47 3.08 -3.60
C ALA A 207 19.38 3.07 -4.71
N ALA A 208 19.79 3.12 -5.99
CA ALA A 208 18.86 3.21 -7.13
C ALA A 208 18.56 1.86 -7.82
N ALA A 209 19.28 0.77 -7.51
CA ALA A 209 19.13 -0.49 -8.23
C ALA A 209 17.88 -1.30 -7.77
N PRO A 210 16.98 -1.76 -8.66
CA PRO A 210 15.79 -2.53 -8.26
C PRO A 210 16.18 -3.76 -7.45
N LEU A 211 15.37 -4.18 -6.47
CA LEU A 211 15.67 -5.39 -5.68
C LEU A 211 15.73 -6.63 -6.59
N LEU A 212 16.67 -7.54 -6.31
CA LEU A 212 16.88 -8.74 -7.16
C LEU A 212 15.60 -9.55 -7.36
N GLY A 213 14.82 -9.75 -6.28
CA GLY A 213 13.55 -10.48 -6.35
C GLY A 213 12.53 -9.81 -7.27
N ASP A 214 12.44 -8.47 -7.24
CA ASP A 214 11.55 -7.73 -8.13
C ASP A 214 11.99 -7.87 -9.60
N LEU A 215 13.29 -7.78 -9.86
CA LEU A 215 13.84 -7.90 -11.21
C LEU A 215 13.62 -9.29 -11.81
N LEU A 216 13.77 -10.35 -11.01
CA LEU A 216 13.48 -11.72 -11.44
C LEU A 216 12.01 -11.90 -11.83
N VAL A 217 11.10 -11.30 -11.07
CA VAL A 217 9.66 -11.37 -11.36
C VAL A 217 9.29 -10.54 -12.59
N GLU A 218 9.80 -9.31 -12.70
CA GLU A 218 9.48 -8.41 -13.81
C GLU A 218 9.99 -8.91 -15.16
N GLN A 219 11.10 -9.63 -15.17
CA GLN A 219 11.64 -10.23 -16.39
C GLN A 219 10.98 -11.58 -16.74
N GLY A 220 10.01 -12.03 -15.93
CA GLY A 220 9.37 -13.32 -16.10
C GLY A 220 10.31 -14.52 -15.86
N LEU A 221 11.47 -14.28 -15.24
CA LEU A 221 12.43 -15.32 -14.89
C LEU A 221 11.93 -16.14 -13.69
N LEU A 222 11.12 -15.52 -12.82
CA LEU A 222 10.53 -16.17 -11.67
C LEU A 222 9.08 -15.72 -11.48
N ASP A 223 8.16 -16.67 -11.33
CA ASP A 223 6.77 -16.36 -11.02
C ASP A 223 6.63 -15.73 -9.61
N ARG A 224 5.71 -14.77 -9.48
CA ARG A 224 5.49 -14.02 -8.23
C ARG A 224 5.06 -14.93 -7.08
N GLU A 225 4.20 -15.91 -7.32
CA GLU A 225 3.73 -16.83 -6.29
C GLU A 225 4.81 -17.84 -5.91
N VAL A 226 5.62 -18.29 -6.88
CA VAL A 226 6.78 -19.14 -6.61
C VAL A 226 7.79 -18.40 -5.72
N PHE A 227 8.12 -17.15 -6.06
CA PHE A 227 8.99 -16.32 -5.23
C PHE A 227 8.42 -16.12 -3.82
N ARG A 228 7.14 -15.76 -3.70
CA ARG A 228 6.47 -15.55 -2.40
C ARG A 228 6.52 -16.81 -1.53
N LYS A 229 6.27 -17.99 -2.11
CA LYS A 229 6.36 -19.27 -1.38
C LYS A 229 7.79 -19.59 -0.94
N ALA A 230 8.78 -19.37 -1.80
CA ALA A 230 10.19 -19.55 -1.45
C ALA A 230 10.58 -18.68 -0.24
N MET A 231 10.11 -17.43 -0.21
CA MET A 231 10.40 -16.49 0.88
C MET A 231 9.81 -16.90 2.25
N LEU A 232 8.86 -17.85 2.32
CA LEU A 232 8.32 -18.37 3.59
C LEU A 232 9.36 -19.14 4.42
N GLY A 233 10.30 -19.82 3.75
CA GLY A 233 11.38 -20.55 4.40
C GLY A 233 12.65 -19.72 4.59
N TYR A 234 12.76 -18.56 3.94
CA TYR A 234 13.99 -17.78 3.92
C TYR A 234 14.32 -17.15 5.27
N ARG A 235 15.54 -17.39 5.75
CA ARG A 235 16.13 -16.79 6.96
C ARG A 235 17.48 -16.17 6.62
N PRO A 236 17.64 -14.84 6.66
CA PRO A 236 18.88 -14.17 6.23
C PRO A 236 20.14 -14.64 6.97
N HIS A 237 20.02 -14.86 8.28
CA HIS A 237 21.11 -15.31 9.14
C HIS A 237 21.56 -16.76 8.90
N VAL A 238 20.71 -17.59 8.29
CA VAL A 238 21.03 -19.00 7.97
C VAL A 238 21.41 -19.15 6.50
N HIS A 239 20.61 -18.55 5.61
CA HIS A 239 20.68 -18.78 4.17
C HIS A 239 21.54 -17.75 3.43
N GLY A 240 22.01 -16.71 4.11
CA GLY A 240 22.84 -15.69 3.48
C GLY A 240 22.06 -14.85 2.49
N ARG A 241 22.53 -14.77 1.23
CA ARG A 241 21.93 -13.90 0.20
C ARG A 241 20.70 -14.57 -0.42
N ILE A 242 19.68 -13.76 -0.76
CA ILE A 242 18.46 -14.25 -1.43
C ILE A 242 18.79 -15.01 -2.73
N GLY A 243 19.74 -14.50 -3.52
CA GLY A 243 20.12 -15.14 -4.78
C GLY A 243 20.68 -16.56 -4.58
N ASP A 244 21.59 -16.73 -3.62
CA ASP A 244 22.18 -18.04 -3.30
C ASP A 244 21.10 -18.99 -2.74
N TYR A 245 20.25 -18.48 -1.85
CA TYR A 245 19.13 -19.25 -1.30
C TYR A 245 18.20 -19.80 -2.38
N LEU A 246 17.81 -18.98 -3.37
CA LEU A 246 16.93 -19.41 -4.46
C LEU A 246 17.56 -20.51 -5.34
N VAL A 247 18.89 -20.52 -5.46
CA VAL A 247 19.64 -21.58 -6.14
C VAL A 247 19.66 -22.85 -5.30
N ASP A 248 19.93 -22.72 -3.99
CA ASP A 248 20.06 -23.85 -3.07
C ASP A 248 18.75 -24.65 -2.95
N ILE A 249 17.60 -23.97 -2.96
CA ILE A 249 16.28 -24.64 -2.95
C ILE A 249 15.81 -25.08 -4.35
N GLY A 250 16.62 -24.89 -5.39
CA GLY A 250 16.35 -25.32 -6.76
C GLY A 250 15.25 -24.52 -7.48
N VAL A 251 14.94 -23.31 -7.03
CA VAL A 251 13.90 -22.46 -7.66
C VAL A 251 14.41 -21.80 -8.94
N LEU A 252 15.70 -21.45 -8.98
CA LEU A 252 16.36 -20.89 -10.17
C LEU A 252 17.78 -21.45 -10.32
N PRO A 253 18.27 -21.65 -11.55
CA PRO A 253 19.67 -22.00 -11.77
C PRO A 253 20.57 -20.78 -11.49
N ARG A 254 21.82 -21.06 -11.09
CA ARG A 254 22.82 -20.03 -10.77
C ARG A 254 23.06 -19.04 -11.92
N GLU A 255 23.08 -19.54 -13.15
CA GLU A 255 23.26 -18.73 -14.36
C GLU A 255 22.19 -17.63 -14.49
N THR A 256 20.91 -17.95 -14.22
CA THR A 256 19.82 -16.97 -14.27
C THR A 256 19.96 -15.88 -13.21
N ILE A 257 20.45 -16.22 -12.01
CA ILE A 257 20.74 -15.24 -10.96
C ILE A 257 21.90 -14.32 -11.39
N GLU A 258 22.97 -14.88 -11.94
CA GLU A 258 24.12 -14.11 -12.41
C GLU A 258 23.76 -13.14 -13.54
N GLU A 259 22.95 -13.58 -14.51
CA GLU A 259 22.41 -12.72 -15.56
C GLU A 259 21.54 -11.59 -15.01
N ALA A 260 20.65 -11.90 -14.07
CA ALA A 260 19.78 -10.93 -13.41
C ALA A 260 20.60 -9.87 -12.64
N VAL A 261 21.63 -10.29 -11.91
CA VAL A 261 22.55 -9.40 -11.18
C VAL A 261 23.36 -8.55 -12.16
N ALA A 262 23.90 -9.12 -13.25
CA ALA A 262 24.64 -8.36 -14.26
C ALA A 262 23.77 -7.27 -14.91
N ARG A 263 22.48 -7.58 -15.18
CA ARG A 263 21.51 -6.60 -15.69
C ARG A 263 21.15 -5.52 -14.67
N GLN A 264 21.01 -5.88 -13.39
CA GLN A 264 20.79 -4.92 -12.30
C GLN A 264 21.90 -3.86 -12.27
N HIS A 265 23.16 -4.26 -12.45
CA HIS A 265 24.31 -3.35 -12.53
C HIS A 265 24.31 -2.50 -13.80
N ASN A 266 23.86 -3.05 -14.94
CA ASN A 266 23.77 -2.28 -16.19
C ASN A 266 22.64 -1.25 -16.18
N HIS A 267 21.46 -1.59 -15.66
CA HIS A 267 20.33 -0.67 -15.52
C HIS A 267 20.73 0.56 -14.68
N TYR A 268 21.59 0.34 -13.69
CA TYR A 268 22.21 1.38 -12.89
C TYR A 268 23.15 2.30 -13.71
N ARG A 269 24.06 1.76 -14.52
CA ARG A 269 25.02 2.59 -15.29
C ARG A 269 24.32 3.57 -16.24
N THR A 270 23.18 3.19 -16.79
CA THR A 270 22.40 4.04 -17.69
C THR A 270 21.67 5.15 -16.94
N ALA A 271 21.14 4.88 -15.73
CA ALA A 271 20.43 5.87 -14.93
C ALA A 271 21.34 7.02 -14.47
N ASP A 272 22.56 6.72 -14.03
CA ASP A 272 23.58 7.70 -13.59
C ASP A 272 24.01 8.66 -14.74
N GLN A 273 23.90 8.24 -16.00
CA GLN A 273 24.26 9.07 -17.15
C GLN A 273 23.18 10.08 -17.55
N THR A 274 21.93 9.86 -17.13
CA THR A 274 20.80 10.75 -17.43
C THR A 274 20.66 11.92 -16.44
N GLU A 275 21.34 11.87 -15.29
CA GLU A 275 21.27 12.90 -14.23
C GLU A 275 22.39 13.96 -14.31
N GLN A 276 23.24 13.97 -15.35
CA GLN A 276 24.18 15.09 -15.56
C GLN A 276 23.46 16.25 -16.26
N PRO A 277 23.26 17.40 -15.58
CA PRO A 277 22.75 18.59 -16.27
C PRO A 277 23.85 19.14 -17.18
N LEU A 278 23.44 19.55 -18.38
CA LEU A 278 24.23 20.38 -19.30
C LEU A 278 24.59 21.74 -18.70
#